data_AF-A0A4Q7QXP0-F1
#
_entry.id   AF-A0A4Q7QXP0-F1
#
_cell.length_a   1.000
_cell.length_b   1.000
_cell.length_c   1.000
_cell.angle_alpha   90.00
_cell.angle_beta   90.00
_cell.angle_gamma   90.00
#
_symmetry.space_group_name_H-M   'P 1'
#
loop_
_entity.id
_entity.type
_entity.pdbx_description
1 polymer ?
#
loop_
_entity_poly.entity_id
_entity_poly.type
_entity_poly.pdbx_seq_one_letter_code
_entity_poly.pdbx_strand_id
1 'polypeptide(L)'
;MKEKYLITNQPIKKELKQRPGGNRVPRYAVAHDTGNPGSTARQNFNYFNSRQLEASAHVFIDDKEILVIIPLHEKAWHVRSNVSDANDWAIGVELCYGPSINFSEAYNRYVWFFAYLCEKFHWNPETHIKGHFQLDPKRRTDPLNCFHQYDKSFPFFIEDVTYEFKKMLVNLEEFKDSATSPHNLFKVQIGAFSSRDNAQKLAAKAKAAGFAVYIEHD
;
A
#
# COMPACT_ATOMS: atom_id res chain seq x y z
N MET A 1 15.38 10.45 -7.72
CA MET A 1 14.09 10.20 -8.40
C MET A 1 12.90 10.78 -7.60
N LYS A 2 12.98 12.03 -7.14
CA LYS A 2 12.01 12.62 -6.19
C LYS A 2 10.65 13.02 -6.80
N GLU A 3 10.46 12.88 -8.11
CA GLU A 3 9.35 13.51 -8.85
C GLU A 3 8.59 12.55 -9.79
N LYS A 4 8.58 11.24 -9.54
CA LYS A 4 7.89 10.28 -10.43
C LYS A 4 6.39 10.57 -10.55
N TYR A 5 5.73 10.91 -9.44
CA TYR A 5 4.32 11.28 -9.42
C TYR A 5 4.13 12.59 -8.66
N LEU A 6 3.22 13.43 -9.16
CA LEU A 6 2.78 14.64 -8.47
C LEU A 6 1.85 14.26 -7.31
N ILE A 7 2.14 14.80 -6.12
CA ILE A 7 1.27 14.71 -4.94
C ILE A 7 0.45 16.00 -4.86
N THR A 8 -0.86 15.91 -5.13
CA THR A 8 -1.77 17.05 -5.06
C THR A 8 -2.28 17.20 -3.64
N ASN A 9 -1.96 18.33 -3.00
CA ASN A 9 -2.50 18.67 -1.68
C ASN A 9 -3.77 19.49 -1.85
N GLN A 10 -4.92 18.90 -1.53
CA GLN A 10 -6.22 19.56 -1.59
C GLN A 10 -7.05 19.24 -0.34
N PRO A 11 -6.76 19.90 0.78
CA PRO A 11 -7.43 19.61 2.03
C PRO A 11 -8.94 19.86 1.97
N ILE A 12 -9.75 18.96 2.51
CA ILE A 12 -11.18 19.20 2.73
C ILE A 12 -11.39 20.34 3.75
N LYS A 13 -12.58 20.93 3.76
CA LYS A 13 -12.93 22.05 4.64
C LYS A 13 -12.69 21.73 6.13
N LYS A 14 -12.18 22.70 6.91
CA LYS A 14 -11.79 22.50 8.33
C LYS A 14 -12.98 22.32 9.27
N GLU A 15 -14.15 22.83 8.90
CA GLU A 15 -15.39 22.73 9.67
C GLU A 15 -16.05 21.34 9.61
N LEU A 16 -15.52 20.43 8.80
CA LEU A 16 -16.03 19.07 8.65
C LEU A 16 -15.53 18.18 9.78
N LYS A 17 -16.43 17.42 10.43
CA LYS A 17 -16.09 16.52 11.56
C LYS A 17 -15.02 15.50 11.20
N GLN A 18 -15.04 15.05 9.96
CA GLN A 18 -14.08 14.11 9.41
C GLN A 18 -12.67 14.72 9.18
N ARG A 19 -12.47 16.02 9.42
CA ARG A 19 -11.14 16.65 9.50
C ARG A 19 -10.90 17.18 10.92
N PRO A 20 -10.51 16.32 11.87
CA PRO A 20 -10.33 16.72 13.27
C PRO A 20 -9.12 17.64 13.50
N GLY A 21 -8.23 17.78 12.50
CA GLY A 21 -7.04 18.63 12.59
C GLY A 21 -5.96 18.04 13.50
N GLY A 22 -5.27 18.89 14.25
CA GLY A 22 -4.12 18.52 15.08
C GLY A 22 -2.78 18.61 14.33
N ASN A 23 -1.70 18.33 15.04
CA ASN A 23 -0.35 18.34 14.48
C ASN A 23 0.48 17.23 15.12
N ARG A 24 1.01 16.32 14.29
CA ARG A 24 1.85 15.20 14.73
C ARG A 24 2.87 14.84 13.67
N VAL A 25 3.91 14.12 14.10
CA VAL A 25 4.73 13.30 13.22
C VAL A 25 4.10 11.91 13.18
N PRO A 26 3.62 11.43 12.02
CA PRO A 26 3.10 10.08 11.91
C PRO A 26 4.16 9.04 12.28
N ARG A 27 3.71 7.85 12.68
CA ARG A 27 4.58 6.74 13.10
C ARG A 27 4.54 5.57 12.13
N TYR A 28 3.50 5.44 11.31
CA TYR A 28 3.34 4.38 10.32
C TYR A 28 2.24 4.75 9.32
N ALA A 29 2.04 3.92 8.29
CA ALA A 29 0.93 4.05 7.36
C ALA A 29 0.01 2.83 7.39
N VAL A 30 -1.28 3.05 7.11
CA VAL A 30 -2.27 1.99 6.94
C VAL A 30 -2.75 1.97 5.50
N ALA A 31 -2.61 0.82 4.88
CA ALA A 31 -3.08 0.50 3.55
C ALA A 31 -4.57 0.12 3.59
N HIS A 32 -5.36 0.79 2.76
CA HIS A 32 -6.79 0.57 2.56
C HIS A 32 -7.10 0.42 1.07
N ASP A 33 -8.25 -0.15 0.77
CA ASP A 33 -8.91 0.00 -0.51
C ASP A 33 -10.25 0.71 -0.28
N THR A 34 -10.69 1.47 -1.28
CA THR A 34 -11.89 2.31 -1.15
C THR A 34 -13.18 1.54 -0.85
N GLY A 35 -13.20 0.21 -1.04
CA GLY A 35 -14.42 -0.61 -0.98
C GLY A 35 -15.51 -0.16 -1.98
N ASN A 36 -15.15 0.66 -2.98
CA ASN A 36 -16.09 1.27 -3.91
C ASN A 36 -15.53 1.20 -5.34
N PRO A 37 -15.69 0.04 -6.02
CA PRO A 37 -15.16 -0.18 -7.37
C PRO A 37 -15.64 0.88 -8.37
N GLY A 38 -14.71 1.44 -9.12
CA GLY A 38 -14.95 2.47 -10.14
C GLY A 38 -14.91 3.91 -9.61
N SER A 39 -14.77 4.11 -8.29
CA SER A 39 -14.64 5.46 -7.73
C SER A 39 -13.21 6.01 -7.87
N THR A 40 -13.08 7.20 -8.46
CA THR A 40 -11.79 7.90 -8.62
C THR A 40 -11.36 8.60 -7.33
N ALA A 41 -10.10 9.01 -7.24
CA ALA A 41 -9.58 9.81 -6.13
C ALA A 41 -10.36 11.13 -6.01
N ARG A 42 -10.66 11.75 -7.16
CA ARG A 42 -11.47 12.97 -7.25
C ARG A 42 -12.90 12.79 -6.74
N GLN A 43 -13.56 11.68 -7.10
CA GLN A 43 -14.92 11.38 -6.66
C GLN A 43 -14.96 11.15 -5.14
N ASN A 44 -13.98 10.44 -4.59
CA ASN A 44 -13.84 10.27 -3.15
C ASN A 44 -13.61 11.62 -2.46
N PHE A 45 -12.71 12.48 -2.94
CA PHE A 45 -12.55 13.85 -2.41
C PHE A 45 -13.87 14.62 -2.40
N ASN A 46 -14.60 14.64 -3.52
CA ASN A 46 -15.89 15.33 -3.61
C ASN A 46 -16.91 14.78 -2.59
N TYR A 47 -16.94 13.47 -2.39
CA TYR A 47 -17.77 12.82 -1.37
C TYR A 47 -17.40 13.29 0.04
N PHE A 48 -16.12 13.22 0.43
CA PHE A 48 -15.65 13.65 1.75
C PHE A 48 -15.73 15.17 1.98
N ASN A 49 -15.80 15.98 0.92
CA ASN A 49 -15.88 17.44 1.03
C ASN A 49 -17.32 18.01 0.93
N SER A 50 -18.33 17.16 0.74
CA SER A 50 -19.72 17.60 0.48
C SER A 50 -20.71 17.35 1.63
N ARG A 51 -20.34 16.58 2.66
CA ARG A 51 -21.25 16.13 3.72
C ARG A 51 -20.52 15.92 5.05
N GLN A 52 -21.28 15.73 6.13
CA GLN A 52 -20.72 15.36 7.43
C GLN A 52 -20.57 13.85 7.53
N LEU A 53 -19.37 13.38 7.90
CA LEU A 53 -19.03 11.97 8.03
C LEU A 53 -18.31 11.73 9.35
N GLU A 54 -18.35 10.49 9.82
CA GLU A 54 -17.64 10.04 11.02
C GLU A 54 -16.31 9.32 10.68
N ALA A 55 -16.00 9.18 9.38
CA ALA A 55 -14.80 8.55 8.86
C ALA A 55 -14.10 9.47 7.84
N SER A 56 -12.80 9.25 7.63
CA SER A 56 -11.94 9.95 6.67
C SER A 56 -10.65 9.18 6.43
N ALA A 57 -10.01 9.38 5.29
CA ALA A 57 -8.62 9.00 5.04
C ALA A 57 -7.76 10.22 4.71
N HIS A 58 -6.44 10.08 4.76
CA HIS A 58 -5.54 11.17 4.40
C HIS A 58 -5.43 11.30 2.88
N VAL A 59 -5.36 10.18 2.17
CA VAL A 59 -4.97 10.13 0.76
C VAL A 59 -5.86 9.18 -0.01
N PHE A 60 -6.27 9.59 -1.21
CA PHE A 60 -6.88 8.73 -2.22
C PHE A 60 -5.98 8.67 -3.44
N ILE A 61 -5.76 7.47 -3.97
CA ILE A 61 -4.84 7.23 -5.09
C ILE A 61 -5.58 6.42 -6.15
N ASP A 62 -5.65 6.97 -7.36
CA ASP A 62 -6.13 6.27 -8.55
C ASP A 62 -5.05 6.20 -9.64
N ASP A 63 -5.45 5.82 -10.86
CA ASP A 63 -4.57 5.69 -12.02
C ASP A 63 -4.06 7.02 -12.59
N LYS A 64 -4.55 8.16 -12.08
CA LYS A 64 -4.27 9.48 -12.61
C LYS A 64 -3.62 10.39 -11.57
N GLU A 65 -4.07 10.36 -10.33
CA GLU A 65 -3.62 11.29 -9.29
C GLU A 65 -3.41 10.65 -7.91
N ILE A 66 -2.52 11.29 -7.13
CA ILE A 66 -2.39 11.10 -5.68
C ILE A 66 -2.96 12.34 -5.02
N LEU A 67 -4.08 12.20 -4.32
CA LEU A 67 -4.81 13.32 -3.74
C LEU A 67 -4.80 13.26 -2.22
N VAL A 68 -4.04 14.17 -1.59
CA VAL A 68 -3.97 14.33 -0.14
C VAL A 68 -5.08 15.27 0.30
N ILE A 69 -6.12 14.71 0.94
CA ILE A 69 -7.34 15.42 1.33
C ILE A 69 -7.36 15.80 2.81
N ILE A 70 -6.49 15.21 3.63
CA ILE A 70 -6.16 15.66 4.98
C ILE A 70 -4.62 15.72 5.06
N PRO A 71 -4.01 16.84 5.49
CA PRO A 71 -2.56 16.95 5.61
C PRO A 71 -1.96 15.79 6.41
N LEU A 72 -0.80 15.28 5.99
CA LEU A 72 -0.20 14.08 6.61
C LEU A 72 0.14 14.26 8.10
N HIS A 73 0.26 15.49 8.59
CA HIS A 73 0.50 15.80 10.00
C HIS A 73 -0.81 16.00 10.81
N GLU A 74 -1.98 16.03 10.17
CA GLU A 74 -3.30 16.15 10.80
C GLU A 74 -3.99 14.79 10.94
N LYS A 75 -4.75 14.59 12.00
CA LYS A 75 -5.42 13.32 12.31
C LYS A 75 -6.54 13.01 11.30
N ALA A 76 -6.80 11.72 11.06
CA ALA A 76 -7.95 11.23 10.31
C ALA A 76 -8.61 10.02 11.00
N TRP A 77 -9.90 9.83 10.78
CA TRP A 77 -10.71 8.73 11.30
C TRP A 77 -10.83 7.56 10.30
N HIS A 78 -9.82 6.69 10.21
CA HIS A 78 -9.77 5.60 9.22
C HIS A 78 -9.71 4.17 9.81
N VAL A 79 -9.52 4.03 11.13
CA VAL A 79 -9.65 2.75 11.85
C VAL A 79 -10.47 2.99 13.11
N ARG A 80 -11.09 1.97 13.72
CA ARG A 80 -11.77 2.17 15.00
C ARG A 80 -10.76 2.44 16.13
N SER A 81 -10.99 3.47 16.93
CA SER A 81 -10.09 3.85 18.03
C SER A 81 -9.93 2.79 19.12
N ASN A 82 -10.87 1.83 19.22
CA ASN A 82 -10.82 0.77 20.23
C ASN A 82 -10.06 -0.49 19.78
N VAL A 83 -9.48 -0.51 18.57
CA VAL A 83 -8.71 -1.65 18.05
C VAL A 83 -7.27 -1.31 17.70
N SER A 84 -6.95 -0.03 17.48
CA SER A 84 -5.59 0.44 17.22
C SER A 84 -5.45 1.94 17.49
N ASP A 85 -4.21 2.42 17.55
CA ASP A 85 -3.86 3.83 17.65
C ASP A 85 -3.75 4.52 16.27
N ALA A 86 -4.23 3.88 15.19
CA ALA A 86 -4.00 4.32 13.83
C ALA A 86 -4.60 5.70 13.51
N ASN A 87 -5.76 6.04 14.07
CA ASN A 87 -6.30 7.39 13.90
C ASN A 87 -5.33 8.45 14.44
N ASP A 88 -4.70 8.17 15.58
CA ASP A 88 -3.82 9.11 16.25
C ASP A 88 -2.43 9.18 15.64
N TRP A 89 -1.91 8.10 15.04
CA TRP A 89 -0.50 8.05 14.65
C TRP A 89 -0.23 7.60 13.22
N ALA A 90 -1.21 7.10 12.50
CA ALA A 90 -1.00 6.58 11.15
C ALA A 90 -1.48 7.51 10.05
N ILE A 91 -0.93 7.30 8.85
CA ILE A 91 -1.46 7.84 7.60
C ILE A 91 -2.33 6.75 6.94
N GLY A 92 -3.64 6.92 6.93
CA GLY A 92 -4.56 6.12 6.10
C GLY A 92 -4.50 6.50 4.61
N VAL A 93 -4.14 5.54 3.76
CA VAL A 93 -4.03 5.68 2.29
C VAL A 93 -5.00 4.73 1.61
N GLU A 94 -5.86 5.25 0.75
CA GLU A 94 -6.93 4.53 0.06
C GLU A 94 -6.58 4.27 -1.40
N LEU A 95 -6.59 3.00 -1.82
CA LEU A 95 -6.45 2.60 -3.21
C LEU A 95 -7.82 2.58 -3.92
N CYS A 96 -7.95 3.41 -4.95
CA CYS A 96 -9.04 3.36 -5.92
C CYS A 96 -8.79 2.21 -6.92
N TYR A 97 -9.85 1.48 -7.27
CA TYR A 97 -9.78 0.33 -8.16
C TYR A 97 -11.12 0.10 -8.88
N GLY A 98 -11.18 -0.88 -9.78
CA GLY A 98 -12.42 -1.28 -10.46
C GLY A 98 -12.51 -0.83 -11.92
N PRO A 99 -13.67 -1.00 -12.59
CA PRO A 99 -13.80 -0.93 -14.05
C PRO A 99 -13.36 0.39 -14.70
N SER A 100 -13.47 1.51 -13.98
CA SER A 100 -13.13 2.84 -14.48
C SER A 100 -11.69 3.28 -14.18
N ILE A 101 -10.89 2.40 -13.56
CA ILE A 101 -9.55 2.70 -13.07
C ILE A 101 -8.56 1.74 -13.71
N ASN A 102 -7.50 2.24 -14.35
CA ASN A 102 -6.38 1.39 -14.73
C ASN A 102 -5.64 0.91 -13.47
N PHE A 103 -5.96 -0.31 -13.03
CA PHE A 103 -5.45 -0.82 -11.78
C PHE A 103 -3.92 -0.88 -11.72
N SER A 104 -3.23 -1.22 -12.80
CA SER A 104 -1.77 -1.30 -12.80
C SER A 104 -1.15 0.07 -12.51
N GLU A 105 -1.69 1.13 -13.14
CA GLU A 105 -1.25 2.51 -12.92
C GLU A 105 -1.60 3.03 -11.52
N ALA A 106 -2.78 2.68 -10.99
CA ALA A 106 -3.19 3.03 -9.63
C ALA A 106 -2.31 2.33 -8.59
N TYR A 107 -2.07 1.02 -8.75
CA TYR A 107 -1.22 0.23 -7.88
C TYR A 107 0.24 0.70 -7.91
N ASN A 108 0.78 1.04 -9.08
CA ASN A 108 2.14 1.58 -9.20
C ASN A 108 2.29 2.92 -8.47
N ARG A 109 1.28 3.81 -8.55
CA ARG A 109 1.24 5.07 -7.77
C ARG A 109 1.12 4.80 -6.27
N TYR A 110 0.30 3.83 -5.89
CA TYR A 110 0.08 3.43 -4.51
C TYR A 110 1.36 2.89 -3.87
N VAL A 111 2.04 1.94 -4.51
CA VAL A 111 3.36 1.43 -4.12
C VAL A 111 4.38 2.56 -3.99
N TRP A 112 4.47 3.42 -5.01
CA TRP A 112 5.39 4.56 -4.97
C TRP A 112 5.08 5.52 -3.82
N PHE A 113 3.81 5.77 -3.52
CA PHE A 113 3.43 6.67 -2.43
C PHE A 113 3.83 6.10 -1.07
N PHE A 114 3.64 4.79 -0.83
CA PHE A 114 4.13 4.15 0.39
C PHE A 114 5.66 4.19 0.50
N ALA A 115 6.38 3.97 -0.61
CA ALA A 115 7.84 4.13 -0.65
C ALA A 115 8.26 5.58 -0.36
N TYR A 116 7.53 6.57 -0.88
CA TYR A 116 7.73 7.99 -0.58
C TYR A 116 7.52 8.28 0.91
N LEU A 117 6.51 7.70 1.55
CA LEU A 117 6.32 7.83 3.01
C LEU A 117 7.50 7.23 3.77
N CYS A 118 8.02 6.07 3.34
CA CYS A 118 9.20 5.46 3.93
C CYS A 118 10.46 6.32 3.82
N GLU A 119 10.70 6.94 2.66
CA GLU A 119 11.81 7.89 2.49
C GLU A 119 11.62 9.14 3.35
N LYS A 120 10.43 9.75 3.29
CA LYS A 120 10.11 10.99 4.00
C LYS A 120 10.23 10.88 5.52
N PHE A 121 9.82 9.76 6.10
CA PHE A 121 9.77 9.55 7.55
C PHE A 121 10.82 8.57 8.08
N HIS A 122 11.75 8.13 7.24
CA HIS A 122 12.77 7.13 7.57
C HIS A 122 12.19 5.82 8.11
N TRP A 123 11.09 5.36 7.52
CA TRP A 123 10.42 4.14 7.93
C TRP A 123 10.95 2.91 7.20
N ASN A 124 10.94 1.77 7.89
CA ASN A 124 11.11 0.47 7.27
C ASN A 124 9.74 -0.03 6.74
N PRO A 125 9.61 -0.33 5.42
CA PRO A 125 8.37 -0.82 4.83
C PRO A 125 7.74 -2.01 5.58
N GLU A 126 8.54 -2.97 6.04
CA GLU A 126 8.05 -4.21 6.67
C GLU A 126 7.41 -3.98 8.03
N THR A 127 7.84 -2.95 8.76
CA THR A 127 7.40 -2.72 10.15
C THR A 127 6.51 -1.49 10.33
N HIS A 128 6.50 -0.58 9.36
CA HIS A 128 5.77 0.70 9.41
C HIS A 128 4.63 0.78 8.37
N ILE A 129 4.33 -0.31 7.68
CA ILE A 129 3.16 -0.40 6.81
C ILE A 129 2.28 -1.54 7.32
N LYS A 130 1.01 -1.24 7.55
CA LYS A 130 0.00 -2.21 7.99
C LYS A 130 -1.20 -2.18 7.06
N GLY A 131 -1.87 -3.31 6.87
CA GLY A 131 -3.20 -3.36 6.26
C GLY A 131 -4.28 -3.13 7.30
N HIS A 132 -5.42 -2.55 6.91
CA HIS A 132 -6.57 -2.41 7.82
C HIS A 132 -7.03 -3.76 8.37
N PHE A 133 -7.00 -4.81 7.54
CA PHE A 133 -7.27 -6.19 7.97
C PHE A 133 -6.36 -6.70 9.10
N GLN A 134 -5.13 -6.18 9.23
CA GLN A 134 -4.23 -6.56 10.33
C GLN A 134 -4.60 -5.87 11.64
N LEU A 135 -5.23 -4.69 11.57
CA LEU A 135 -5.62 -3.88 12.73
C LEU A 135 -7.04 -4.19 13.22
N ASP A 136 -7.96 -4.52 12.32
CA ASP A 136 -9.37 -4.84 12.62
C ASP A 136 -9.84 -6.15 11.92
N PRO A 137 -9.14 -7.29 12.13
CA PRO A 137 -9.34 -8.52 11.34
C PRO A 137 -10.73 -9.14 11.47
N LYS A 138 -11.47 -8.83 12.55
CA LYS A 138 -12.82 -9.36 12.76
C LYS A 138 -13.88 -8.67 11.89
N ARG A 139 -13.58 -7.49 11.35
CA ARG A 139 -14.54 -6.65 10.63
C ARG A 139 -14.05 -6.23 9.25
N ARG A 140 -12.74 -6.14 9.05
CA ARG A 140 -12.13 -5.54 7.86
C ARG A 140 -11.22 -6.51 7.13
N THR A 141 -11.26 -6.39 5.82
CA THR A 141 -10.53 -7.20 4.84
C THR A 141 -9.70 -6.35 3.90
N ASP A 142 -9.88 -5.03 3.87
CA ASP A 142 -9.08 -4.10 3.06
C ASP A 142 -7.61 -4.06 3.51
N PRO A 143 -6.65 -3.91 2.58
CA PRO A 143 -6.82 -3.67 1.13
C PRO A 143 -7.03 -4.97 0.30
N LEU A 144 -7.28 -6.12 0.94
CA LEU A 144 -7.31 -7.42 0.25
C LEU A 144 -8.50 -7.56 -0.69
N ASN A 145 -9.58 -6.78 -0.51
CA ASN A 145 -10.75 -6.83 -1.39
C ASN A 145 -10.35 -6.47 -2.82
N CYS A 146 -9.54 -5.42 -2.95
CA CYS A 146 -8.97 -5.00 -4.21
C CYS A 146 -7.84 -5.94 -4.65
N PHE A 147 -6.88 -6.24 -3.76
CA PHE A 147 -5.70 -7.00 -4.15
C PHE A 147 -6.02 -8.38 -4.73
N HIS A 148 -6.96 -9.12 -4.14
CA HIS A 148 -7.35 -10.44 -4.64
C HIS A 148 -8.01 -10.39 -6.02
N GLN A 149 -8.63 -9.28 -6.42
CA GLN A 149 -9.23 -9.14 -7.76
C GLN A 149 -8.20 -8.97 -8.87
N TYR A 150 -6.96 -8.62 -8.51
CA TYR A 150 -5.88 -8.30 -9.45
C TYR A 150 -4.59 -9.06 -9.14
N ASP A 151 -4.72 -10.26 -8.57
CA ASP A 151 -3.60 -11.17 -8.27
C ASP A 151 -2.48 -10.54 -7.43
N LYS A 152 -2.84 -9.62 -6.53
CA LYS A 152 -1.94 -9.05 -5.54
C LYS A 152 -2.18 -9.68 -4.17
N SER A 153 -1.12 -9.69 -3.36
CA SER A 153 -1.17 -10.07 -1.95
C SER A 153 -0.52 -8.98 -1.10
N PHE A 154 -0.86 -8.92 0.18
CA PHE A 154 -0.23 -7.94 1.07
C PHE A 154 1.29 -8.14 1.21
N PRO A 155 1.83 -9.38 1.35
CA PRO A 155 3.28 -9.59 1.31
C PRO A 155 3.95 -9.08 0.03
N PHE A 156 3.38 -9.37 -1.15
CA PHE A 156 3.93 -8.86 -2.41
C PHE A 156 3.83 -7.34 -2.52
N PHE A 157 2.80 -6.73 -1.95
CA PHE A 157 2.71 -5.28 -1.83
C PHE A 157 3.86 -4.69 -0.98
N ILE A 158 4.20 -5.32 0.16
CA ILE A 158 5.35 -4.89 0.98
C ILE A 158 6.67 -5.07 0.21
N GLU A 159 6.83 -6.16 -0.54
CA GLU A 159 8.00 -6.38 -1.41
C GLU A 159 8.10 -5.31 -2.51
N ASP A 160 6.99 -5.02 -3.19
CA ASP A 160 6.89 -3.98 -4.23
C ASP A 160 7.27 -2.60 -3.66
N VAL A 161 6.78 -2.25 -2.47
CA VAL A 161 7.15 -1.01 -1.76
C VAL A 161 8.62 -1.01 -1.37
N THR A 162 9.14 -2.13 -0.87
CA THR A 162 10.56 -2.26 -0.49
C THR A 162 11.47 -2.09 -1.70
N TYR A 163 11.09 -2.67 -2.84
CA TYR A 163 11.81 -2.53 -4.09
C TYR A 163 11.79 -1.08 -4.60
N GLU A 164 10.63 -0.43 -4.61
CA GLU A 164 10.51 0.96 -5.02
C GLU A 164 11.24 1.92 -4.05
N PHE A 165 11.19 1.66 -2.75
CA PHE A 165 11.93 2.42 -1.74
C PHE A 165 13.44 2.30 -1.94
N LYS A 166 13.95 1.09 -2.20
CA LYS A 166 15.37 0.89 -2.55
C LYS A 166 15.75 1.74 -3.77
N LYS A 167 14.97 1.71 -4.87
CA LYS A 167 15.22 2.56 -6.04
C LYS A 167 15.27 4.06 -5.73
N MET A 168 14.54 4.53 -4.72
CA MET A 168 14.59 5.94 -4.29
C MET A 168 15.91 6.28 -3.58
N LEU A 169 16.47 5.33 -2.82
CA LEU A 169 17.68 5.51 -2.03
C LEU A 169 18.97 5.39 -2.85
N VAL A 170 19.02 4.49 -3.82
CA VAL A 170 20.21 4.30 -4.67
C VAL A 170 20.16 5.20 -5.90
N ASN A 171 21.34 5.68 -6.32
CA ASN A 171 21.49 6.29 -7.63
C ASN A 171 21.13 5.23 -8.68
N LEU A 172 20.23 5.56 -9.61
CA LEU A 172 19.57 4.60 -10.51
C LEU A 172 20.51 3.71 -11.33
N GLU A 173 21.76 4.15 -11.53
CA GLU A 173 22.79 3.42 -12.27
C GLU A 173 23.32 2.21 -11.49
N GLU A 174 23.69 2.35 -10.21
CA GLU A 174 24.17 1.23 -9.37
C GLU A 174 23.07 0.18 -9.09
N PHE A 175 21.82 0.63 -8.95
CA PHE A 175 20.70 -0.30 -8.74
C PHE A 175 20.39 -1.12 -9.99
N LYS A 176 20.51 -0.52 -11.18
CA LYS A 176 20.37 -1.26 -12.44
C LYS A 176 21.48 -2.28 -12.57
N ASP A 177 22.74 -1.91 -12.33
CA ASP A 177 23.87 -2.83 -12.43
C ASP A 177 23.76 -4.03 -11.46
N SER A 178 23.27 -3.82 -10.24
CA SER A 178 23.06 -4.93 -9.29
C SER A 178 21.83 -5.79 -9.64
N ALA A 179 20.79 -5.20 -10.25
CA ALA A 179 19.58 -5.90 -10.69
C ALA A 179 19.77 -6.66 -12.01
N THR A 180 20.68 -6.23 -12.88
CA THR A 180 20.90 -6.80 -14.21
C THR A 180 22.23 -7.54 -14.37
N SER A 181 23.02 -7.67 -13.30
CA SER A 181 24.23 -8.50 -13.33
C SER A 181 23.87 -9.93 -13.74
N PRO A 182 24.47 -10.49 -14.81
CA PRO A 182 24.12 -11.80 -15.37
C PRO A 182 24.39 -12.99 -14.43
N HIS A 183 24.94 -12.73 -13.24
CA HIS A 183 25.22 -13.74 -12.21
C HIS A 183 24.36 -13.61 -10.94
N ASN A 184 23.43 -12.65 -10.88
CA ASN A 184 22.55 -12.49 -9.71
C ASN A 184 21.24 -13.27 -9.92
N LEU A 185 21.03 -14.31 -9.11
CA LEU A 185 19.76 -15.03 -9.02
C LEU A 185 18.85 -14.34 -8.00
N PHE A 186 17.71 -13.86 -8.46
CA PHE A 186 16.63 -13.39 -7.57
C PHE A 186 15.75 -14.58 -7.19
N LYS A 187 15.55 -14.79 -5.89
CA LYS A 187 14.67 -15.83 -5.36
C LYS A 187 13.31 -15.20 -5.01
N VAL A 188 12.23 -15.85 -5.42
CA VAL A 188 10.86 -15.50 -5.02
C VAL A 188 10.29 -16.68 -4.27
N GLN A 189 9.79 -16.46 -3.04
CA GLN A 189 9.12 -17.51 -2.29
C GLN A 189 7.67 -17.64 -2.77
N ILE A 190 7.37 -18.74 -3.47
CA ILE A 190 6.07 -18.98 -4.11
C ILE A 190 5.05 -19.69 -3.21
N GLY A 191 5.37 -19.91 -1.93
CA GLY A 191 4.42 -20.45 -0.94
C GLY A 191 5.04 -20.90 0.38
N ALA A 192 4.20 -21.06 1.40
CA ALA A 192 4.48 -21.75 2.65
C ALA A 192 3.35 -22.77 2.90
N PHE A 193 3.70 -24.02 3.21
CA PHE A 193 2.73 -25.12 3.28
C PHE A 193 2.84 -25.85 4.61
N SER A 194 1.71 -26.08 5.28
CA SER A 194 1.63 -26.98 6.44
C SER A 194 1.72 -28.47 6.06
N SER A 195 1.59 -28.78 4.77
CA SER A 195 1.71 -30.13 4.21
C SER A 195 2.91 -30.21 3.28
N ARG A 196 3.82 -31.15 3.57
CA ARG A 196 4.99 -31.43 2.74
C ARG A 196 4.60 -31.86 1.33
N ASP A 197 3.53 -32.62 1.18
CA ASP A 197 3.02 -33.07 -0.13
C ASP A 197 2.58 -31.90 -1.00
N ASN A 198 1.97 -30.87 -0.40
CA ASN A 198 1.56 -29.68 -1.14
C ASN A 198 2.79 -28.84 -1.56
N ALA A 199 3.79 -28.70 -0.69
CA ALA A 199 5.06 -28.07 -1.05
C ALA A 199 5.74 -28.81 -2.21
N GLN A 200 5.77 -30.14 -2.16
CA GLN A 200 6.35 -30.97 -3.22
C GLN A 200 5.60 -30.86 -4.54
N LYS A 201 4.26 -30.79 -4.52
CA LYS A 201 3.46 -30.59 -5.74
C LYS A 201 3.78 -29.26 -6.43
N LEU A 202 3.88 -28.16 -5.67
CA LEU A 202 4.25 -26.88 -6.26
C LEU A 202 5.72 -26.88 -6.72
N ALA A 203 6.62 -27.49 -5.95
CA ALA A 203 8.02 -27.65 -6.33
C ALA A 203 8.18 -28.41 -7.64
N ALA A 204 7.41 -29.48 -7.86
CA ALA A 204 7.43 -30.24 -9.11
C ALA A 204 6.95 -29.39 -10.30
N LYS A 205 5.88 -28.61 -10.13
CA LYS A 205 5.40 -27.68 -11.16
C LYS A 205 6.43 -26.61 -11.50
N ALA A 206 7.07 -26.02 -10.49
CA ALA A 206 8.11 -25.01 -10.69
C ALA A 206 9.35 -25.58 -11.40
N LYS A 207 9.80 -26.79 -11.03
CA LYS A 207 10.87 -27.50 -11.75
C LYS A 207 10.50 -27.76 -13.21
N ALA A 208 9.28 -28.22 -13.48
CA ALA A 208 8.80 -28.46 -14.84
C ALA A 208 8.75 -27.17 -15.69
N ALA A 209 8.54 -26.02 -15.05
CA ALA A 209 8.59 -24.70 -15.68
C ALA A 209 10.02 -24.10 -15.77
N GLY A 210 11.06 -24.85 -15.39
CA GLY A 210 12.45 -24.44 -15.53
C GLY A 210 13.02 -23.64 -14.35
N PHE A 211 12.30 -23.54 -13.22
CA PHE A 211 12.79 -22.83 -12.05
C PHE A 211 13.65 -23.71 -11.15
N ALA A 212 14.69 -23.11 -10.55
CA ALA A 212 15.40 -23.70 -9.43
C ALA A 212 14.49 -23.72 -8.18
N VAL A 213 14.41 -24.86 -7.48
CA VAL A 213 13.53 -25.04 -6.33
C VAL A 213 14.28 -25.58 -5.13
N TYR A 214 14.06 -24.96 -3.97
CA TYR A 214 14.52 -25.41 -2.66
C TYR A 214 13.31 -25.57 -1.73
N ILE A 215 13.29 -26.62 -0.92
CA ILE A 215 12.30 -26.82 0.15
C ILE A 215 13.08 -26.80 1.45
N GLU A 216 12.93 -25.72 2.21
CA GLU A 216 13.45 -25.60 3.57
C GLU A 216 12.44 -26.20 4.55
N HIS A 217 12.94 -26.83 5.62
CA HIS A 217 12.15 -27.28 6.76
C HIS A 217 12.82 -26.74 8.03
N ASP A 218 12.02 -26.36 9.01
CA ASP A 218 12.50 -26.04 10.35
C ASP A 218 12.97 -27.31 11.09
#